data_AF-A0A660TKR3-F1
#
_entry.id   AF-A0A660TKR3-F1
#
_cell.length_a   1.000
_cell.length_b   1.000
_cell.length_c   1.000
_cell.angle_alpha   90.00
_cell.angle_beta   90.00
_cell.angle_gamma   90.00
#
_symmetry.space_group_name_H-M   'P 1'
#
loop_
_entity.id
_entity.type
_entity.pdbx_description
1 polymer ?
#
loop_
_entity_poly.entity_id
_entity_poly.type
_entity_poly.pdbx_seq_one_letter_code
_entity_poly.pdbx_strand_id
1 'polypeptide(L)'
;GIEYEWSKGTLIVAVLFFGIPHILTGVNPFTGRANINPLIVMVTLFACFLGVLFGVLREKTGGIVLPTILHALIDFTVYGIGRITGIIFSNFAAGISIFLFLAIFFDKILKEKI
;
A
#
# COMPACT_ATOMS: atom_id res chain seq x y z
N GLY A 1 -9.55 19.74 -0.52
CA GLY A 1 -8.44 19.08 0.19
C GLY A 1 -9.04 18.18 1.25
N ILE A 2 -8.31 17.16 1.68
CA ILE A 2 -8.72 16.30 2.79
C ILE A 2 -8.34 17.02 4.09
N GLU A 3 -9.31 17.33 4.95
CA GLU A 3 -9.10 17.96 6.25
C GLU A 3 -8.95 16.89 7.34
N TYR A 4 -7.82 16.19 7.34
CA TYR A 4 -7.46 15.27 8.42
C TYR A 4 -6.00 15.49 8.79
N GLU A 5 -5.75 15.86 10.06
CA GLU A 5 -4.40 15.93 10.61
C GLU A 5 -3.95 14.54 11.03
N TRP A 6 -2.81 14.10 10.50
CA TRP A 6 -2.23 12.80 10.77
C TRP A 6 -0.77 12.96 11.20
N SER A 7 -0.27 12.01 11.98
CA SER A 7 1.00 12.12 12.66
C SER A 7 2.20 11.83 11.75
N LYS A 8 3.36 12.40 12.08
CA LYS A 8 4.64 12.02 11.44
C LYS A 8 4.96 10.53 11.58
N GLY A 9 4.37 9.84 12.57
CA GLY A 9 4.51 8.40 12.75
C GLY A 9 4.05 7.62 11.52
N THR A 10 3.03 8.10 10.81
CA THR A 10 2.57 7.49 9.56
C THR A 10 3.63 7.52 8.45
N LEU A 11 4.41 8.61 8.31
CA LEU A 11 5.53 8.66 7.35
C LEU A 11 6.62 7.64 7.71
N ILE A 12 6.93 7.53 9.01
CA ILE A 12 7.95 6.60 9.49
C ILE A 12 7.52 5.16 9.20
N VAL A 13 6.26 4.83 9.49
CA VAL A 13 5.70 3.50 9.22
C VAL A 13 5.71 3.19 7.73
N ALA A 14 5.31 4.15 6.90
CA ALA A 14 5.32 4.00 5.45
C ALA A 14 6.71 3.65 4.90
N VAL A 15 7.77 4.30 5.38
CA VAL A 15 9.13 4.02 4.92
C VAL A 15 9.64 2.69 5.51
N LEU A 16 9.51 2.48 6.82
CA LEU A 16 10.14 1.35 7.50
C LEU A 16 9.45 0.01 7.23
N PHE A 17 8.12 0.00 7.14
CA PHE A 17 7.35 -1.23 7.01
C PHE A 17 6.82 -1.48 5.59
N PHE A 18 6.79 -0.46 4.74
CA PHE A 18 6.40 -0.63 3.34
C PHE A 18 7.59 -0.37 2.42
N GLY A 19 8.27 0.77 2.49
CA GLY A 19 9.40 1.06 1.60
C GLY A 19 10.56 0.06 1.69
N ILE A 20 11.17 -0.06 2.87
CA ILE A 20 12.37 -0.88 3.06
C ILE A 20 12.13 -2.36 2.70
N PRO A 21 11.07 -3.03 3.17
CA PRO A 21 10.84 -4.42 2.79
C PRO A 21 10.69 -4.62 1.28
N HIS A 22 10.04 -3.68 0.58
CA HIS A 22 9.82 -3.79 -0.85
C HIS A 22 11.08 -3.56 -1.68
N ILE A 23 11.96 -2.60 -1.32
CA ILE A 23 13.23 -2.41 -2.05
C ILE A 23 14.18 -3.59 -1.82
N LEU A 24 14.13 -4.19 -0.63
CA LEU A 24 14.94 -5.35 -0.26
C LEU A 24 14.54 -6.63 -1.02
N THR A 25 13.40 -6.67 -1.69
CA THR A 25 13.04 -7.78 -2.61
C THR A 25 14.04 -7.94 -3.76
N GLY A 26 14.76 -6.86 -4.11
CA GLY A 26 15.86 -6.90 -5.08
C GLY A 26 17.18 -7.43 -4.52
N VAL A 27 17.25 -7.75 -3.23
CA VAL A 27 18.48 -8.21 -2.56
C VAL A 27 18.36 -9.68 -2.21
N ASN A 28 19.30 -10.49 -2.70
CA ASN A 28 19.39 -11.89 -2.30
C ASN A 28 20.23 -11.99 -1.00
N PRO A 29 19.63 -12.40 0.14
CA PRO A 29 20.33 -12.40 1.42
C PRO A 29 21.39 -13.51 1.54
N PHE A 30 21.33 -14.55 0.70
CA PHE A 30 22.26 -15.68 0.75
C PHE A 30 23.52 -15.44 -0.08
N THR A 31 23.45 -14.57 -1.09
CA THR A 31 24.57 -14.26 -2.00
C THR A 31 25.07 -12.83 -1.88
N GLY A 32 24.34 -11.95 -1.19
CA GLY A 32 24.63 -10.52 -1.08
C GLY A 32 24.43 -9.74 -2.39
N ARG A 33 23.94 -10.38 -3.45
CA ARG A 33 23.73 -9.73 -4.75
C ARG A 33 22.47 -8.86 -4.72
N ALA A 34 22.61 -7.61 -5.15
CA ALA A 34 21.49 -6.68 -5.34
C ALA A 34 21.20 -6.50 -6.83
N ASN A 35 19.94 -6.70 -7.22
CA ASN A 35 19.40 -6.40 -8.54
C ASN A 35 18.15 -5.54 -8.38
N ILE A 36 18.36 -4.25 -8.13
CA ILE A 36 17.30 -3.26 -8.03
C ILE A 36 17.03 -2.71 -9.44
N ASN A 37 15.89 -3.08 -10.01
CA ASN A 37 15.46 -2.61 -11.32
C ASN A 37 14.34 -1.56 -11.19
N PRO A 38 13.98 -0.85 -12.28
CA PRO A 38 12.95 0.19 -12.24
C PRO A 38 11.58 -0.29 -11.72
N LEU A 39 11.21 -1.56 -11.98
CA LEU A 39 9.95 -2.13 -11.48
C LEU A 39 9.95 -2.23 -9.95
N ILE A 40 11.04 -2.70 -9.34
CA ILE A 40 11.17 -2.77 -7.87
C ILE A 40 11.10 -1.37 -7.25
N VAL A 41 11.75 -0.38 -7.87
CA VAL A 41 11.69 1.01 -7.40
C VAL A 41 10.26 1.55 -7.48
N MET A 42 9.55 1.31 -8.59
CA MET A 42 8.16 1.73 -8.76
C MET A 42 7.24 1.08 -7.71
N VAL A 43 7.37 -0.23 -7.48
CA VAL A 43 6.62 -0.95 -6.45
C VAL A 43 6.93 -0.40 -5.06
N THR A 44 8.20 -0.10 -4.77
CA THR A 44 8.62 0.48 -3.49
C THR A 44 7.97 1.84 -3.24
N LEU A 45 7.98 2.73 -4.23
CA LEU A 45 7.34 4.04 -4.12
C LEU A 45 5.84 3.92 -3.91
N PHE A 46 5.21 3.00 -4.63
CA PHE A 46 3.78 2.73 -4.48
C PHE A 46 3.44 2.13 -3.10
N ALA A 47 4.27 1.23 -2.59
CA ALA A 47 4.14 0.66 -1.26
C ALA A 47 4.29 1.74 -0.17
N CYS A 48 5.25 2.67 -0.30
CA CYS A 48 5.34 3.83 0.60
C CYS A 48 4.06 4.66 0.59
N PHE A 49 3.50 4.95 -0.59
CA PHE A 49 2.24 5.69 -0.71
C PHE A 49 1.09 4.97 0.00
N LEU A 50 0.92 3.66 -0.24
CA LEU A 50 -0.08 2.86 0.48
C LEU A 50 0.17 2.81 1.99
N GLY A 51 1.43 2.73 2.41
CA GLY A 51 1.81 2.76 3.81
C GLY A 51 1.36 4.04 4.51
N VAL A 52 1.44 5.19 3.83
CA VAL A 52 0.90 6.47 4.36
C VAL A 52 -0.63 6.37 4.49
N LEU A 53 -1.33 5.90 3.45
CA LEU A 53 -2.78 5.77 3.49
C LEU A 53 -3.25 4.84 4.62
N PHE A 54 -2.58 3.71 4.80
CA PHE A 54 -2.89 2.75 5.85
C PHE A 54 -2.57 3.28 7.24
N GLY A 55 -1.48 4.03 7.41
CA GLY A 55 -1.18 4.72 8.67
C GLY A 55 -2.25 5.74 9.02
N VAL A 56 -2.69 6.55 8.05
CA VAL A 56 -3.81 7.49 8.22
C VAL A 56 -5.09 6.76 8.65
N LEU A 57 -5.45 5.65 7.99
CA LEU A 57 -6.63 4.86 8.36
C LEU A 57 -6.51 4.24 9.75
N ARG A 58 -5.30 3.80 10.15
CA ARG A 58 -5.04 3.28 11.50
C ARG A 58 -5.18 4.35 12.57
N GLU A 59 -4.64 5.54 12.31
CA GLU A 59 -4.77 6.69 13.22
C GLU A 59 -6.23 7.13 13.34
N LYS A 60 -6.93 7.19 12.20
CA LYS A 60 -8.36 7.54 12.17
C LYS A 60 -9.18 6.53 12.96
N THR A 61 -9.13 5.26 12.58
CA THR A 61 -10.01 4.21 13.16
C THR A 61 -9.56 3.70 14.52
N GLY A 62 -8.36 4.05 14.98
CA GLY A 62 -7.77 3.52 16.21
C GLY A 62 -7.34 2.05 16.14
N GLY A 63 -7.54 1.37 14.99
CA GLY A 63 -7.29 -0.07 14.84
C GLY A 63 -6.56 -0.43 13.55
N ILE A 64 -6.08 -1.67 13.48
CA ILE A 64 -5.31 -2.18 12.32
C ILE A 64 -6.14 -3.01 11.35
N VAL A 65 -7.40 -3.31 11.69
CA VAL A 65 -8.25 -4.24 10.92
C VAL A 65 -8.49 -3.73 9.50
N LEU A 66 -8.95 -2.48 9.37
CA LEU A 66 -9.22 -1.87 8.06
C LEU A 66 -7.97 -1.84 7.15
N PRO A 67 -6.82 -1.27 7.57
CA PRO A 67 -5.62 -1.28 6.72
C PRO A 67 -5.12 -2.69 6.40
N THR A 68 -5.24 -3.64 7.34
CA THR A 68 -4.84 -5.04 7.11
C THR A 68 -5.69 -5.70 6.03
N ILE A 69 -7.02 -5.53 6.10
CA ILE A 69 -7.94 -6.08 5.09
C ILE A 69 -7.66 -5.45 3.73
N LEU A 70 -7.50 -4.12 3.66
CA LEU A 70 -7.21 -3.42 2.41
C LEU A 70 -5.89 -3.90 1.79
N HIS A 71 -4.84 -4.05 2.60
CA HIS A 71 -3.56 -4.57 2.14
C HIS A 71 -3.69 -6.01 1.61
N ALA A 72 -4.35 -6.89 2.36
CA ALA A 72 -4.56 -8.28 1.96
C ALA A 72 -5.38 -8.40 0.67
N LEU A 73 -6.38 -7.53 0.47
CA LEU A 73 -7.17 -7.50 -0.76
C LEU A 73 -6.32 -7.08 -1.97
N ILE A 74 -5.45 -6.08 -1.82
CA ILE A 74 -4.53 -5.67 -2.88
C ILE A 74 -3.61 -6.83 -3.26
N ASP A 75 -2.97 -7.49 -2.30
CA ASP A 75 -2.08 -8.62 -2.54
C ASP A 75 -2.82 -9.79 -3.19
N PHE A 76 -4.01 -10.10 -2.70
CA PHE A 76 -4.84 -11.17 -3.26
C PHE A 76 -5.25 -10.87 -4.71
N THR A 77 -5.64 -9.63 -5.02
CA THR A 77 -5.97 -9.24 -6.39
C THR A 77 -4.74 -9.29 -7.29
N VAL A 78 -3.63 -8.67 -6.89
CA VAL A 78 -2.41 -8.58 -7.71
C VAL A 78 -1.76 -9.94 -7.92
N TYR A 79 -1.54 -10.71 -6.85
CA TYR A 79 -0.77 -11.94 -6.92
C TYR A 79 -1.63 -13.21 -6.95
N GLY A 80 -2.75 -13.22 -6.23
CA GLY A 80 -3.66 -14.37 -6.21
C GLY A 80 -4.41 -14.49 -7.53
N ILE A 81 -5.25 -13.51 -7.84
CA ILE A 81 -6.03 -13.46 -9.08
C ILE A 81 -5.12 -13.31 -10.30
N GLY A 82 -4.03 -12.54 -10.18
CA GLY A 82 -3.06 -12.36 -11.28
C GLY A 82 -2.42 -13.64 -11.79
N ARG A 83 -2.38 -14.73 -11.01
CA ARG A 83 -1.95 -16.06 -11.49
C ARG A 83 -2.92 -16.67 -12.50
N ILE A 84 -4.19 -16.30 -12.45
CA ILE A 84 -5.26 -16.83 -13.31
C ILE A 84 -5.49 -15.90 -14.49
N THR A 85 -5.52 -14.58 -14.25
CA THR A 85 -5.89 -13.57 -15.27
C THR A 85 -4.70 -12.87 -15.91
N GLY A 86 -3.50 -13.08 -15.38
CA GLY A 86 -2.28 -12.38 -15.77
C GLY A 86 -1.97 -11.17 -14.89
N ILE A 87 -0.68 -10.96 -14.59
CA ILE A 87 -0.18 -9.90 -13.71
C ILE A 87 -0.59 -8.51 -14.21
N ILE A 88 -0.58 -8.27 -15.52
CA ILE A 88 -0.92 -6.95 -16.08
C ILE A 88 -2.38 -6.59 -15.77
N PHE A 89 -3.34 -7.46 -16.11
CA PHE A 89 -4.76 -7.20 -15.91
C PHE A 89 -5.14 -7.06 -14.43
N SER A 90 -4.59 -7.92 -13.58
CA SER A 90 -4.79 -7.84 -12.12
C SER A 90 -4.24 -6.56 -11.51
N ASN A 91 -3.09 -6.06 -11.98
CA ASN A 91 -2.55 -4.76 -11.53
C ASN A 91 -3.44 -3.59 -11.98
N PHE A 92 -3.98 -3.61 -13.20
CA PHE A 92 -4.96 -2.60 -13.63
C PHE A 92 -6.21 -2.63 -12.76
N ALA A 93 -6.74 -3.81 -12.47
CA ALA A 93 -7.90 -3.96 -11.59
C ALA A 93 -7.63 -3.39 -10.19
N ALA A 94 -6.50 -3.75 -9.58
CA ALA A 94 -6.10 -3.22 -8.27
C ALA A 94 -5.93 -1.69 -8.30
N GLY A 95 -5.28 -1.15 -9.33
CA GLY A 95 -5.10 0.30 -9.49
C GLY A 95 -6.42 1.06 -9.60
N ILE A 96 -7.37 0.56 -10.41
CA ILE A 96 -8.71 1.14 -10.53
C ILE A 96 -9.45 1.05 -9.19
N SER A 97 -9.40 -0.09 -8.49
CA SER A 97 -10.04 -0.26 -7.19
C SER A 97 -9.49 0.72 -6.14
N ILE A 98 -8.16 0.90 -6.08
CA ILE A 98 -7.53 1.86 -5.16
C ILE A 98 -7.94 3.29 -5.52
N PHE A 99 -7.95 3.65 -6.81
CA PHE A 99 -8.39 4.96 -7.25
C PHE A 99 -9.84 5.24 -6.85
N LEU A 100 -10.75 4.29 -7.09
CA LEU A 100 -12.16 4.41 -6.70
C LEU A 100 -12.32 4.49 -5.18
N PHE A 101 -11.55 3.71 -4.42
CA PHE A 101 -11.53 3.80 -2.96
C PHE A 101 -11.16 5.20 -2.48
N LEU A 102 -10.08 5.77 -3.03
CA LEU A 102 -9.63 7.12 -2.71
C LEU A 102 -10.63 8.20 -3.11
N ALA A 103 -11.23 8.07 -4.29
CA ALA A 103 -12.18 9.05 -4.82
C ALA A 103 -13.52 9.06 -4.08
N ILE A 104 -13.99 7.91 -3.61
CA ILE A 104 -15.37 7.75 -3.12
C ILE A 104 -15.44 7.58 -1.61
N PHE A 105 -14.55 6.77 -1.02
CA PHE A 105 -14.69 6.30 0.36
C PHE A 105 -13.70 6.98 1.31
N PHE A 106 -12.46 7.22 0.88
CA PHE A 106 -11.40 7.69 1.77
C PHE A 106 -11.75 9.00 2.48
N ASP A 107 -12.16 10.04 1.75
CA ASP A 107 -12.57 11.32 2.36
C ASP A 107 -13.79 11.17 3.30
N LYS A 108 -14.72 10.27 2.98
CA LYS A 108 -15.89 10.00 3.83
C LYS A 108 -15.49 9.38 5.16
N ILE A 109 -14.60 8.40 5.14
CA ILE A 109 -14.06 7.75 6.35
C ILE A 109 -13.36 8.77 7.23
N LEU A 110 -12.61 9.70 6.64
CA LEU A 110 -11.89 10.72 7.40
C LEU A 110 -12.81 11.73 8.09
N LYS A 111 -13.96 12.05 7.47
CA LYS A 111 -14.98 12.94 8.01
C LYS A 111 -15.95 12.29 8.99
N GLU A 112 -15.96 10.96 9.08
CA GLU A 112 -16.84 10.23 9.98
C GLU A 112 -16.53 10.56 11.45
N LYS A 113 -17.55 10.73 12.29
CA LYS A 113 -17.35 10.92 13.73
C LYS A 113 -17.10 9.56 14.36
N ILE A 114 -16.02 9.47 15.13
CA ILE A 114 -15.63 8.26 15.88
C ILE A 114 -15.95 8.48 17.34
#